data_AF-A0A5D0S294-F1
#
_entry.id   AF-A0A5D0S294-F1
#
_cell.length_a   1.000
_cell.length_b   1.000
_cell.length_c   1.000
_cell.angle_alpha   90.00
_cell.angle_beta   90.00
_cell.angle_gamma   90.00
#
_symmetry.space_group_name_H-M   'P 1'
#
loop_
_entity.id
_entity.type
_entity.pdbx_description
1 polymer ?
#
loop_
_entity_poly.entity_id
_entity_poly.type
_entity_poly.pdbx_seq_one_letter_code
_entity_poly.pdbx_strand_id
1 'polypeptide(L)'
;MKKILLVAAMIAAVATTASAHDRKHKHAYGTYTISNVTIVVSCYRGPWKEVIWDRPNPAFYDSLVGAGYSPATANALGTRICRDQNLVGNLQNMIAEVQQVIRQAPRG
;
A
#
# COMPACT_ATOMS: atom_id res chain seq x y z
N MET A 1 -12.98 -55.14 -39.74
CA MET A 1 -11.54 -54.92 -39.44
C MET A 1 -11.09 -53.61 -40.09
N LYS A 2 -10.41 -52.75 -39.31
CA LYS A 2 -9.60 -51.56 -39.68
C LYS A 2 -10.19 -50.56 -40.70
N LYS A 3 -10.61 -49.39 -40.22
CA LYS A 3 -10.23 -48.09 -40.81
C LYS A 3 -9.97 -47.11 -39.65
N ILE A 4 -8.71 -47.02 -39.27
CA ILE A 4 -8.22 -46.13 -38.21
C ILE A 4 -8.19 -44.72 -38.80
N LEU A 5 -8.95 -43.81 -38.18
CA LEU A 5 -8.93 -42.38 -38.46
C LEU A 5 -7.59 -41.81 -37.98
N LEU A 6 -6.81 -41.30 -38.94
CA LEU A 6 -5.67 -40.43 -38.68
C LEU A 6 -6.18 -38.98 -38.64
N VAL A 7 -6.26 -38.39 -37.45
CA VAL A 7 -6.22 -36.94 -37.30
C VAL A 7 -5.34 -36.65 -36.08
N ALA A 8 -4.08 -36.32 -36.35
CA ALA A 8 -3.15 -35.81 -35.35
C ALA A 8 -3.61 -34.39 -34.97
N ALA A 9 -4.40 -34.28 -33.90
CA ALA A 9 -4.71 -33.00 -33.29
C ALA A 9 -3.47 -32.53 -32.53
N MET A 10 -2.67 -31.67 -33.17
CA MET A 10 -1.63 -30.89 -32.50
C MET A 10 -2.33 -29.95 -31.50
N ILE A 11 -2.41 -30.37 -30.24
CA ILE A 11 -2.81 -29.49 -29.15
C ILE A 11 -1.61 -28.59 -28.91
N ALA A 12 -1.66 -27.39 -29.49
CA ALA A 12 -0.75 -26.31 -29.17
C ALA A 12 -0.81 -26.09 -27.65
N ALA A 13 0.26 -26.45 -26.95
CA ALA A 13 0.46 -26.10 -25.56
C ALA A 13 0.56 -24.57 -25.49
N VAL A 14 -0.59 -23.91 -25.27
CA VAL A 14 -0.61 -22.51 -24.89
C VAL A 14 0.00 -22.46 -23.51
N ALA A 15 1.31 -22.26 -23.44
CA ALA A 15 1.98 -21.89 -22.21
C ALA A 15 1.35 -20.56 -21.76
N THR A 16 0.37 -20.63 -20.85
CA THR A 16 -0.11 -19.46 -20.14
C THR A 16 1.09 -18.89 -19.42
N THR A 17 1.61 -17.79 -19.94
CA THR A 17 2.63 -17.00 -19.26
C THR A 17 2.00 -16.53 -17.95
N ALA A 18 2.32 -17.24 -16.86
CA ALA A 18 2.09 -16.73 -15.53
C ALA A 18 2.96 -15.48 -15.40
N SER A 19 2.40 -14.34 -15.77
CA SER A 19 3.03 -13.04 -15.57
C SER A 19 3.03 -12.77 -14.08
N ALA A 20 4.03 -13.28 -13.37
CA ALA A 20 4.41 -12.77 -12.07
C ALA A 20 4.88 -11.34 -12.31
N HIS A 21 3.96 -10.39 -12.15
CA HIS A 21 4.27 -8.98 -12.29
C HIS A 21 5.16 -8.60 -11.11
N ASP A 22 6.49 -8.67 -11.33
CA ASP A 22 7.54 -8.17 -10.46
C ASP A 22 7.31 -6.66 -10.24
N ARG A 23 6.42 -6.34 -9.30
CA ARG A 23 6.31 -4.98 -8.77
C ARG A 23 7.57 -4.75 -7.96
N LYS A 24 8.58 -4.17 -8.59
CA LYS A 24 9.67 -3.51 -7.87
C LYS A 24 9.02 -2.60 -6.83
N HIS A 25 9.04 -3.02 -5.57
CA HIS A 25 8.50 -2.25 -4.46
C HIS A 25 9.39 -1.02 -4.28
N LYS A 26 9.15 0.03 -5.07
CA LYS A 26 9.73 1.33 -4.77
C LYS A 26 9.17 1.72 -3.40
N HIS A 27 10.05 1.87 -2.42
CA HIS A 27 9.71 2.40 -1.10
C HIS A 27 9.31 3.87 -1.26
N ALA A 28 8.08 4.10 -1.72
CA ALA A 28 7.53 5.43 -1.87
C ALA A 28 7.22 5.97 -0.47
N TYR A 29 7.79 7.12 -0.16
CA TYR A 29 7.45 7.90 1.03
C TYR A 29 7.26 9.35 0.63
N GLY A 30 6.45 10.05 1.41
CA GLY A 30 6.16 11.47 1.24
C GLY A 30 6.39 12.22 2.53
N THR A 31 6.35 13.53 2.47
CA THR A 31 6.45 14.38 3.65
C THR A 31 5.37 15.46 3.62
N TYR A 32 4.92 15.84 4.80
CA TYR A 32 4.02 16.97 5.00
C TYR A 32 4.49 17.78 6.21
N THR A 33 4.73 19.07 6.01
CA THR A 33 5.23 19.96 7.06
C THR A 33 4.13 20.91 7.53
N ILE A 34 3.93 21.00 8.85
CA ILE A 34 3.02 21.93 9.52
C ILE A 34 3.74 22.58 10.67
N SER A 35 3.74 23.91 10.73
CA SER A 35 4.20 24.67 11.92
C SER A 35 5.53 24.16 12.48
N ASN A 36 6.51 23.93 11.61
CA ASN A 36 7.87 23.40 11.90
C ASN A 36 7.98 21.91 12.25
N VAL A 37 6.88 21.15 12.23
CA VAL A 37 6.91 19.69 12.36
C VAL A 37 6.76 19.05 10.99
N THR A 38 7.58 18.05 10.68
CA THR A 38 7.48 17.27 9.44
C THR A 38 6.98 15.87 9.72
N ILE A 39 5.88 15.50 9.08
CA ILE A 39 5.26 14.19 9.14
C ILE A 39 5.67 13.40 7.90
N VAL A 40 6.19 12.20 8.12
CA VAL A 40 6.66 11.29 7.06
C VAL A 40 5.54 10.34 6.72
N VAL A 41 5.00 10.38 5.51
CA VAL A 41 3.95 9.47 5.06
C VAL A 41 4.59 8.25 4.43
N SER A 42 4.57 7.12 5.13
CA SER A 42 5.22 5.89 4.67
C SER A 42 4.51 4.64 5.21
N CYS A 43 4.11 3.76 4.31
CA CYS A 43 3.41 2.52 4.63
C CYS A 43 4.19 1.31 4.11
N TYR A 44 4.24 0.27 4.92
CA TYR A 44 4.58 -1.06 4.44
C TYR A 44 3.41 -1.61 3.64
N ARG A 45 3.70 -2.15 2.45
CA ARG A 45 2.73 -2.75 1.55
C ARG A 45 3.07 -4.21 1.34
N GLY A 46 2.24 -5.10 1.87
CA GLY A 46 2.37 -6.54 1.64
C GLY A 46 2.23 -6.95 0.17
N PRO A 47 2.48 -8.22 -0.18
CA PRO A 47 2.53 -8.68 -1.58
C PRO A 47 1.15 -8.76 -2.26
N TRP A 48 0.06 -8.76 -1.49
CA TRP A 48 -1.31 -8.93 -1.97
C TRP A 48 -1.98 -7.60 -2.37
N LYS A 49 -3.11 -7.65 -3.10
CA LYS A 49 -3.90 -6.45 -3.40
C LYS A 49 -4.68 -5.97 -2.16
N GLU A 50 -5.05 -6.90 -1.31
CA GLU A 50 -5.78 -6.68 -0.07
C GLU A 50 -4.84 -6.09 0.99
N VAL A 51 -5.39 -5.20 1.82
CA VAL A 51 -4.70 -4.46 2.88
C VAL A 51 -4.44 -5.27 4.16
N ILE A 52 -4.33 -6.60 4.06
CA ILE A 52 -4.22 -7.51 5.22
C ILE A 52 -2.95 -7.22 6.02
N TRP A 53 -1.83 -7.01 5.34
CA TRP A 53 -0.49 -6.84 5.93
C TRP A 53 -0.06 -5.38 6.05
N ASP A 54 -0.91 -4.44 5.64
CA ASP A 54 -0.50 -3.04 5.56
C ASP A 54 -0.51 -2.38 6.91
N ARG A 55 0.54 -1.59 7.12
CA ARG A 55 0.83 -0.94 8.40
C ARG A 55 1.72 0.29 8.20
N PRO A 56 1.69 1.25 9.14
CA PRO A 56 2.62 2.35 9.12
C PRO A 56 4.06 1.85 9.30
N ASN A 57 4.99 2.46 8.58
CA ASN A 57 6.40 2.30 8.87
C ASN A 57 6.77 3.08 10.15
N PRO A 58 7.84 2.70 10.86
CA PRO A 58 8.27 3.41 12.08
C PRO A 58 8.41 4.91 11.88
N ALA A 59 9.04 5.36 10.78
CA ALA A 59 9.19 6.78 10.49
C ALA A 59 7.85 7.55 10.42
N PHE A 60 6.79 6.92 9.92
CA PHE A 60 5.47 7.54 9.90
C PHE A 60 4.89 7.67 11.30
N TYR A 61 4.90 6.57 12.05
CA TYR A 61 4.46 6.54 13.44
C TYR A 61 5.23 7.55 14.31
N ASP A 62 6.56 7.53 14.27
CA ASP A 62 7.42 8.39 15.07
C ASP A 62 7.22 9.86 14.72
N SER A 63 7.01 10.19 13.44
CA SER A 63 6.74 11.56 13.02
C SER A 63 5.38 12.08 13.52
N LEU A 64 4.37 11.22 13.64
CA LEU A 64 3.07 11.58 14.25
C LEU A 64 3.22 11.78 15.76
N VAL A 65 3.97 10.92 16.44
CA VAL A 65 4.27 11.10 17.88
C VAL A 65 5.06 12.40 18.11
N GLY A 66 6.06 12.68 17.28
CA GLY A 66 6.82 13.94 17.30
C GLY A 66 5.96 15.18 16.99
N ALA A 67 4.81 15.00 16.33
CA ALA A 67 3.82 16.05 16.11
C ALA A 67 2.85 16.26 17.30
N GLY A 68 3.00 15.48 18.37
CA GLY A 68 2.18 15.59 19.58
C GLY A 68 0.98 14.64 19.63
N TYR A 69 0.85 13.70 18.70
CA TYR A 69 -0.16 12.65 18.83
C TYR A 69 0.26 11.61 19.87
N SER A 70 -0.70 11.15 20.68
CA SER A 70 -0.44 10.02 21.57
C SER A 70 -0.04 8.76 20.78
N PRO A 71 0.73 7.83 21.35
CA PRO A 71 1.07 6.55 20.72
C PRO A 71 -0.14 5.81 20.13
N ALA A 72 -1.26 5.78 20.86
CA ALA A 72 -2.48 5.14 20.41
C ALA A 72 -3.09 5.85 19.19
N THR A 73 -3.15 7.18 19.21
CA THR A 73 -3.66 7.98 18.08
C THR A 73 -2.75 7.88 16.87
N ALA A 74 -1.43 7.97 17.05
CA ALA A 74 -0.45 7.84 15.99
C ALA A 74 -0.57 6.47 15.27
N ASN A 75 -0.69 5.39 16.05
CA ASN A 75 -0.89 4.06 15.49
C ASN A 75 -2.24 3.93 14.76
N ALA A 76 -3.33 4.46 15.34
CA ALA A 76 -4.65 4.41 14.73
C ALA A 76 -4.70 5.18 13.40
N LEU A 77 -4.12 6.38 13.36
CA LEU A 77 -4.02 7.21 12.16
C LEU A 77 -3.19 6.54 11.08
N GLY A 78 -1.98 6.09 11.42
CA GLY A 78 -1.10 5.39 10.49
C GLY A 78 -1.76 4.13 9.92
N THR A 79 -2.43 3.36 10.78
CA THR A 79 -3.15 2.14 10.37
C THR A 79 -4.32 2.46 9.44
N ARG A 80 -5.14 3.47 9.76
CA ARG A 80 -6.25 3.90 8.89
C ARG A 80 -5.76 4.24 7.49
N ILE A 81 -4.73 5.09 7.39
CA ILE A 81 -4.22 5.57 6.11
C ILE A 81 -3.55 4.44 5.32
N CYS A 82 -2.73 3.62 5.97
CA CYS A 82 -2.04 2.53 5.30
C CYS A 82 -2.95 1.39 4.87
N ARG A 83 -4.16 1.27 5.43
CA ARG A 83 -5.11 0.20 5.11
C ARG A 83 -6.32 0.70 4.31
N ASP A 84 -6.36 1.96 3.93
CA ASP A 84 -7.42 2.46 3.05
C ASP A 84 -7.15 2.01 1.60
N GLN A 85 -8.04 1.17 1.08
CA GLN A 85 -7.94 0.65 -0.29
C GLN A 85 -7.95 1.74 -1.36
N ASN A 86 -8.52 2.93 -1.06
CA ASN A 86 -8.56 4.06 -1.99
C ASN A 86 -7.27 4.88 -1.98
N LEU A 87 -6.43 4.71 -0.96
CA LEU A 87 -5.18 5.45 -0.79
C LEU A 87 -3.95 4.60 -1.08
N VAL A 88 -4.00 3.31 -0.76
CA VAL A 88 -2.86 2.39 -0.91
C VAL A 88 -2.32 2.38 -2.34
N GLY A 89 -1.02 2.60 -2.48
CA GLY A 89 -0.35 2.68 -3.78
C GLY A 89 -0.42 4.07 -4.43
N ASN A 90 -1.13 5.03 -3.86
CA ASN A 90 -1.15 6.42 -4.29
C ASN A 90 -0.64 7.36 -3.20
N LEU A 91 0.67 7.60 -3.23
CA LEU A 91 1.35 8.43 -2.23
C LEU A 91 0.76 9.85 -2.13
N GLN A 92 0.35 10.47 -3.24
CA GLN A 92 -0.19 11.82 -3.22
C GLN A 92 -1.54 11.88 -2.48
N ASN A 93 -2.42 10.91 -2.73
CA ASN A 93 -3.68 10.80 -2.02
C ASN A 93 -3.46 10.52 -0.53
N MET A 94 -2.47 9.70 -0.18
CA MET A 94 -2.12 9.43 1.22
C MET A 94 -1.64 10.69 1.93
N ILE A 95 -0.79 11.50 1.28
CA ILE A 95 -0.36 12.80 1.83
C ILE A 95 -1.57 13.70 2.02
N ALA A 96 -2.45 13.81 1.02
CA ALA A 96 -3.66 14.63 1.12
C ALA A 96 -4.59 14.20 2.27
N GLU A 97 -4.77 12.90 2.49
CA GLU A 97 -5.56 12.38 3.61
C GLU A 97 -4.88 12.70 4.95
N VAL A 98 -3.56 12.52 5.06
CA VAL A 98 -2.80 12.93 6.25
C VAL A 98 -3.04 14.40 6.55
N GLN A 99 -2.90 15.26 5.53
CA GLN A 99 -3.17 16.69 5.65
C GLN A 99 -4.59 16.99 6.14
N GLN A 100 -5.59 16.31 5.58
CA GLN A 100 -6.98 16.47 5.96
C GLN A 100 -7.22 16.05 7.40
N VAL A 101 -6.76 14.86 7.78
CA VAL A 101 -6.98 14.32 9.12
C VAL A 101 -6.28 15.16 10.17
N ILE A 102 -5.06 15.65 9.92
CA ILE A 102 -4.36 16.50 10.89
C ILE A 102 -5.06 17.85 11.08
N ARG A 103 -5.64 18.43 10.02
CA ARG A 103 -6.43 19.66 10.14
C ARG A 103 -7.70 19.48 10.97
N GLN A 104 -8.27 18.28 10.98
CA GLN A 104 -9.55 17.97 11.62
C GLN A 104 -9.40 17.31 12.99
N ALA A 105 -8.27 16.68 13.28
CA ALA A 105 -8.07 15.90 14.49
C ALA A 105 -7.66 16.80 15.66
N PRO A 106 -8.33 16.69 16.83
CA PRO A 106 -7.82 17.25 18.08
C PRO A 106 -6.43 16.67 18.35
N ARG A 107 -5.48 17.55 18.68
CA ARG A 107 -4.20 17.14 19.24
C ARG A 107 -4.48 16.79 20.72
N GLY A 108 -4.04 15.61 21.13
CA GLY A 108 -4.24 15.10 22.49
C GLY A 108 -3.37 15.84 23.50
#